data_AF-A0AAV6AXI0-F1
#
_entry.id   AF-A0AAV6AXI0-F1
#
_cell.length_a   1.000
_cell.length_b   1.000
_cell.length_c   1.000
_cell.angle_alpha   90.00
_cell.angle_beta   90.00
_cell.angle_gamma   90.00
#
_symmetry.space_group_name_H-M   'P 1'
#
loop_
_entity.id
_entity.type
_entity.pdbx_description
1 polymer ?
#
loop_
_entity_poly.entity_id
_entity_poly.type
_entity_poly.pdbx_seq_one_letter_code
_entity_poly.pdbx_strand_id
1 'polypeptide(L)' 'MNAVTLKAHFDGKQICLDEPFSLKPHMRLLVTVIPSATEEDERMAWLAASQANFARAYGENEPDYSNTIVRPQPVRP' A
#
# COMPACT_ATOMS: atom_id res chain seq x y z
N MET A 1 11.95 1.77 26.97
CA MET A 1 10.55 2.23 27.06
C MET A 1 9.68 0.99 26.89
N ASN A 2 8.80 0.68 27.85
CA ASN A 2 7.91 -0.49 27.75
C ASN A 2 6.52 0.04 27.36
N ALA A 3 6.17 -0.09 26.08
CA ALA A 3 4.91 0.38 25.52
C ALA A 3 4.17 -0.83 24.93
N VAL A 4 2.85 -0.85 25.11
CA VAL A 4 1.97 -1.86 24.52
C VAL A 4 1.15 -1.18 23.42
N THR A 5 1.05 -1.82 22.26
CA THR A 5 0.17 -1.40 21.18
C THR A 5 -1.19 -2.01 21.41
N LEU A 6 -2.22 -1.18 21.53
CA LEU A 6 -3.61 -1.60 21.67
C LEU A 6 -4.36 -1.24 20.39
N LYS A 7 -5.14 -2.18 19.87
CA LYS A 7 -6.07 -1.89 18.77
C LYS A 7 -7.29 -1.18 19.31
N ALA A 8 -7.76 -0.19 18.57
CA ALA A 8 -8.89 0.61 18.93
C ALA A 8 -9.55 1.18 17.68
N HIS A 9 -10.87 1.39 17.76
CA HIS A 9 -11.63 2.11 16.76
C HIS A 9 -12.30 3.34 17.38
N PHE A 10 -12.66 4.30 16.53
CA PHE A 10 -13.47 5.44 16.93
C PHE A 10 -14.95 5.11 16.68
N ASP A 11 -15.77 5.13 17.72
CA ASP A 11 -17.21 4.83 17.62
C ASP A 11 -18.07 6.04 17.18
N GLY A 12 -17.42 7.16 16.87
CA GLY A 12 -18.07 8.44 16.56
C GLY A 12 -18.09 9.42 17.74
N LYS A 13 -17.81 8.96 18.96
CA LYS A 13 -17.80 9.77 20.18
C LYS A 13 -16.50 9.64 20.97
N GLN A 14 -15.94 8.44 21.05
CA GLN A 14 -14.77 8.12 21.85
C GLN A 14 -13.92 7.02 21.20
N ILE A 15 -12.67 6.91 21.66
CA ILE A 15 -11.77 5.83 21.27
C ILE A 15 -12.13 4.60 22.09
N CYS A 16 -12.59 3.54 21.43
CA CYS A 16 -12.96 2.27 22.03
C CYS A 16 -11.84 1.25 21.78
N LEU A 17 -11.30 0.68 22.86
CA LEU A 17 -10.33 -0.40 22.74
C LEU A 17 -11.05 -1.66 22.23
N ASP A 18 -10.47 -2.32 21.24
CA ASP A 18 -11.04 -3.55 20.67
C ASP A 18 -10.89 -4.73 21.63
N GLU A 19 -9.86 -4.69 22.47
CA GLU A 19 -9.53 -5.70 23.47
C GLU A 19 -9.59 -5.10 24.89
N PRO A 20 -10.03 -5.86 25.91
CA PRO A 20 -10.05 -5.39 27.28
C PRO A 20 -8.64 -5.05 27.77
N PHE A 21 -8.43 -3.80 28.21
CA PHE A 21 -7.18 -3.36 28.81
C PHE A 21 -7.44 -2.44 30.00
N SER A 22 -6.76 -2.68 31.12
CA SER A 22 -6.94 -1.88 32.33
C SER A 22 -6.17 -0.57 32.24
N LEU A 23 -6.90 0.53 32.09
CA LEU A 23 -6.37 1.89 32.16
C LEU A 23 -6.67 2.50 33.53
N LYS A 24 -5.64 3.04 34.18
CA LYS A 24 -5.80 3.83 35.41
C LYS A 24 -6.06 5.30 35.06
N PRO A 25 -6.78 6.04 35.92
CA PRO A 25 -6.92 7.48 35.77
C PRO A 25 -5.56 8.17 35.59
N HIS A 26 -5.48 9.13 34.66
CA HIS A 26 -4.27 9.91 34.36
C HIS A 26 -3.06 9.12 33.84
N MET A 27 -3.25 7.89 33.36
CA MET A 27 -2.20 7.20 32.62
C MET A 27 -1.80 8.01 31.37
N ARG A 28 -0.49 8.17 31.17
CA ARG A 28 0.03 8.78 29.96
C ARG A 28 -0.13 7.80 28.80
N LEU A 29 -0.81 8.23 27.76
CA LEU A 29 -1.06 7.45 26.55
C LEU A 29 -0.41 8.16 25.35
N LEU A 30 0.13 7.37 24.43
CA LEU A 30 0.52 7.82 23.10
C LEU A 30 -0.56 7.32 22.13
N VAL A 31 -1.22 8.24 21.44
CA VAL A 31 -2.29 7.91 20.49
C VAL A 31 -1.74 8.09 19.07
N THR A 32 -1.84 7.03 18.27
CA THR A 32 -1.51 7.07 16.85
C THR A 32 -2.80 6.87 16.06
N VAL A 33 -3.16 7.85 15.23
CA VAL A 33 -4.32 7.77 14.35
C VAL A 33 -3.87 7.20 13.01
N ILE A 34 -4.45 6.06 12.62
CA ILE A 34 -4.20 5.46 11.32
C ILE A 34 -5.16 6.11 10.33
N PRO A 35 -4.66 6.81 9.29
CA PRO A 35 -5.52 7.44 8.31
C PRO A 35 -6.33 6.37 7.59
N SER A 36 -7.63 6.58 7.51
CA SER A 36 -8.56 5.75 6.76
C SER A 36 -8.52 6.06 5.27
N ALA A 37 -7.35 6.46 4.72
CA ALA A 37 -7.14 6.40 3.28
C ALA A 37 -7.56 4.99 2.89
N THR A 38 -8.68 4.91 2.16
CA THR A 38 -9.28 3.60 1.98
C THR A 38 -8.26 2.80 1.18
N GLU A 39 -8.08 1.52 1.48
CA GLU A 39 -7.28 0.64 0.62
C GLU A 39 -7.70 0.82 -0.85
N GLU A 40 -8.97 1.16 -1.07
CA GLU A 40 -9.55 1.55 -2.34
C GLU A 40 -8.96 2.83 -2.96
N ASP A 41 -8.76 3.91 -2.20
CA ASP A 41 -8.12 5.14 -2.70
C ASP A 41 -6.67 4.88 -3.13
N GLU A 42 -5.91 4.14 -2.32
CA GLU A 42 -4.55 3.75 -2.67
C GLU A 42 -4.53 2.82 -3.89
N ARG A 43 -5.42 1.82 -3.92
CA ARG A 43 -5.59 0.90 -5.04
C ARG A 43 -5.93 1.65 -6.32
N MET A 44 -6.82 2.63 -6.27
CA MET A 44 -7.20 3.46 -7.41
C MET A 44 -6.04 4.33 -7.90
N ALA A 45 -5.27 4.92 -6.98
CA ALA A 45 -4.06 5.66 -7.34
C ALA A 45 -3.02 4.78 -8.04
N TRP A 46 -2.79 3.57 -7.51
CA TRP A 46 -1.89 2.58 -8.12
C TRP A 46 -2.39 2.11 -9.50
N LEU A 47 -3.70 1.85 -9.64
CA LEU A 47 -4.30 1.46 -10.90
C LEU A 47 -4.11 2.55 -11.96
N ALA A 48 -4.39 3.82 -11.62
CA ALA A 48 -4.21 4.95 -12.53
C ALA A 48 -2.74 5.11 -12.98
N ALA A 49 -1.79 4.98 -12.03
CA ALA A 49 -0.37 5.02 -12.35
C ALA A 49 0.05 3.88 -13.29
N SER A 50 -0.46 2.66 -13.05
CA SER A 50 -0.17 1.50 -13.91
C SER A 50 -0.70 1.68 -15.34
N GLN A 51 -1.94 2.20 -15.50
CA GLN A 51 -2.53 2.46 -16.80
C GLN A 51 -1.75 3.52 -17.57
N ALA A 52 -1.37 4.61 -16.91
CA ALA A 52 -0.58 5.67 -17.52
C ALA A 52 0.78 5.13 -18.02
N ASN A 53 1.45 4.31 -17.21
CA ASN A 53 2.73 3.70 -17.60
C ASN A 53 2.58 2.68 -18.72
N PHE A 54 1.50 1.88 -18.71
CA PHE A 54 1.22 0.92 -19.77
C PHE A 54 0.98 1.63 -21.10
N ALA A 55 0.13 2.67 -21.11
CA ALA A 55 -0.13 3.49 -22.29
C ALA A 55 1.15 4.16 -22.83
N ARG A 56 2.08 4.54 -21.94
CA ARG A 56 3.38 5.08 -22.34
C ARG A 56 4.29 4.01 -22.95
N ALA A 57 4.32 2.81 -22.39
CA ALA A 57 5.23 1.74 -22.82
C ALA A 57 4.85 1.16 -24.19
N TYR A 58 3.56 1.10 -24.49
CA TYR A 58 2.99 0.57 -25.74
C TYR A 58 2.33 1.67 -26.59
N GLY A 59 2.85 2.90 -26.52
CA GLY A 59 2.39 4.02 -27.33
C GLY A 59 3.06 4.06 -28.70
N GLU A 60 2.72 5.07 -29.50
CA GLU A 60 3.26 5.30 -30.86
C GLU A 60 4.80 5.35 -30.97
N ASN A 61 5.49 5.54 -29.84
CA ASN A 61 6.95 5.55 -29.75
C ASN A 61 7.54 4.18 -29.31
N GLU A 62 6.78 3.09 -29.45
CA GLU A 62 7.27 1.75 -29.15
C GLU A 62 8.50 1.43 -30.02
N PRO A 63 9.62 0.99 -29.42
CA PRO A 63 10.76 0.52 -30.19
C PRO A 63 10.38 -0.71 -31.02
N ASP A 64 10.77 -0.76 -32.29
CA ASP A 64 10.60 -1.97 -33.10
C ASP A 64 11.44 -3.11 -32.52
N TYR A 65 10.79 -4.02 -31.79
CA TYR A 65 11.40 -5.25 -31.26
C TYR A 65 11.52 -6.33 -32.34
N SER A 66 12.13 -5.97 -33.47
CA SER A 66 12.40 -6.89 -34.56
C SER A 66 13.33 -8.04 -34.12
N ASN A 67 13.33 -9.13 -34.88
CA ASN A 67 14.14 -10.32 -34.61
C ASN A 67 15.66 -10.04 -34.58
N THR A 68 16.09 -8.85 -34.98
CA THR A 68 17.47 -8.35 -34.90
C THR A 68 17.94 -8.09 -33.46
N ILE A 69 17.03 -7.91 -32.50
CA ILE A 69 17.35 -7.66 -31.08
C ILE A 69 17.34 -8.95 -30.25
N VAL A 70 16.82 -10.04 -30.81
CA VAL A 70 16.73 -11.34 -30.14
C VAL A 70 18.11 -12.03 -30.19
N ARG A 71 18.66 -12.37 -29.01
CA ARG A 71 19.87 -13.19 -28.94
C ARG A 71 19.57 -14.60 -29.48
N PRO A 72 20.43 -15.16 -30.34
CA PRO A 72 20.22 -16.50 -30.87
C PRO A 72 20.18 -17.52 -29.72
N GLN A 73 19.20 -18.43 -29.79
CA GLN A 73 19.06 -19.47 -28.80
C GLN A 73 20.28 -20.41 -28.89
N PRO A 74 20.99 -20.70 -27.78
CA PRO A 74 22.12 -21.61 -27.81
C PRO A 74 21.63 -23.00 -28.22
N VAL A 75 22.29 -23.58 -29.22
CA VAL A 75 22.02 -24.94 -29.68
C VAL A 75 22.31 -25.89 -28.52
N ARG A 76 21.30 -26.66 -28.08
CA ARG A 76 21.51 -27.70 -27.06
C ARG A 76 22.32 -28.84 -27.70
N PRO A 77 23.37 -29.34 -27.00
CA PRO A 77 24.16 -30.46 -27.47
C PRO A 77 23.37 -31.77 -27.49
#